data_AF-A0A511YJQ3-F1
#
_entry.id   AF-A0A511YJQ3-F1
#
_cell.length_a   1.000
_cell.length_b   1.000
_cell.length_c   1.000
_cell.angle_alpha   90.00
_cell.angle_beta   90.00
_cell.angle_gamma   90.00
#
_symmetry.space_group_name_H-M   'P 1'
#
loop_
_entity.id
_entity.type
_entity.pdbx_description
1 polymer ?
#
loop_
_entity_poly.entity_id
_entity_poly.type
_entity_poly.pdbx_seq_one_letter_code
_entity_poly.pdbx_strand_id
1 'polypeptide(L)'
;MMKALLLLLIACGNLLTAQLLTVNNLRNSTSGPLRNLDARLKAHFNLERNPDMEDPGNRVYAASDRDVSHFKVLTVFTDARNCLALSLVTHDKEEIEPFHNDLLKEGFMLEKYRDLQGNPGINYIREQIIVTIKNINAGVPAHQVIWRCR
;
A
#
# COMPACT_ATOMS: atom_id res chain seq x y z
N MET A 1 -32.66 -12.19 33.44
CA MET A 1 -32.51 -11.46 32.16
C MET A 1 -31.07 -10.96 32.01
N MET A 2 -30.10 -11.84 31.73
CA MET A 2 -28.67 -11.47 31.67
C MET A 2 -27.87 -12.25 30.61
N LYS A 3 -28.55 -13.00 29.73
CA LYS A 3 -27.90 -13.85 28.71
C LYS A 3 -27.97 -13.29 27.28
N ALA A 4 -28.85 -12.32 27.02
CA ALA A 4 -28.99 -11.72 25.70
C ALA A 4 -27.96 -10.60 25.42
N LEU A 5 -27.36 -10.01 26.47
CA LEU A 5 -26.42 -8.89 26.30
C LEU A 5 -25.02 -9.35 25.84
N LEU A 6 -24.62 -10.58 26.17
CA LEU A 6 -23.31 -11.12 25.78
C LEU A 6 -23.22 -11.51 24.29
N LEU A 7 -24.35 -11.74 23.62
CA LEU A 7 -24.38 -12.13 22.21
C LEU A 7 -24.27 -10.92 21.26
N LEU A 8 -24.56 -9.70 21.74
CA LEU A 8 -24.42 -8.48 20.95
C LEU A 8 -22.97 -7.97 20.87
N LEU A 9 -22.10 -8.34 21.81
CA LEU A 9 -20.69 -7.93 21.79
C LEU A 9 -19.81 -8.76 20.85
N ILE A 10 -20.26 -9.92 20.40
CA ILE A 10 -19.50 -10.80 19.48
C ILE A 10 -19.86 -10.49 18.01
N ALA A 11 -20.95 -9.76 17.74
CA ALA A 11 -21.34 -9.37 16.39
C ALA A 11 -20.63 -8.10 15.86
N CYS A 12 -19.90 -7.37 16.71
CA CYS A 12 -19.17 -6.15 16.31
C CYS A 12 -17.71 -6.39 15.90
N GLY A 13 -17.24 -7.63 15.87
CA GLY A 13 -15.83 -7.96 15.66
C GLY A 13 -15.49 -8.46 14.27
N ASN A 14 -15.91 -7.78 13.21
CA ASN A 14 -15.34 -7.95 11.85
C ASN A 14 -15.62 -6.73 10.95
N LEU A 15 -15.65 -5.52 11.53
CA LEU A 15 -15.31 -4.34 10.74
C LEU A 15 -13.80 -4.41 10.49
N LEU A 16 -13.41 -5.16 9.45
CA LEU A 16 -12.07 -5.10 8.86
C LEU A 16 -11.91 -3.70 8.28
N THR A 17 -11.62 -2.71 9.13
CA THR A 17 -11.14 -1.43 8.66
C THR A 17 -9.77 -1.70 8.05
N ALA A 18 -9.65 -1.45 6.74
CA ALA A 18 -8.34 -1.41 6.10
C ALA A 18 -7.45 -0.47 6.93
N GLN A 19 -6.31 -0.97 7.39
CA GLN A 19 -5.38 -0.17 8.17
C GLN A 19 -4.72 0.85 7.24
N LEU A 20 -4.50 2.06 7.75
CA LEU A 20 -3.83 3.13 7.02
C LEU A 20 -2.43 2.70 6.54
N LEU A 21 -2.02 3.22 5.38
CA LEU A 21 -0.67 3.06 4.87
C LEU A 21 0.34 3.72 5.82
N THR A 22 1.25 2.91 6.34
CA THR A 22 2.38 3.36 7.17
C THR A 22 3.65 2.63 6.74
N VAL A 23 4.80 3.21 7.06
CA VAL A 23 6.13 2.64 6.83
C VAL A 23 6.24 1.28 7.51
N ASN A 24 5.72 1.16 8.74
CA ASN A 24 5.71 -0.09 9.48
C ASN A 24 4.83 -1.15 8.81
N ASN A 25 3.62 -0.80 8.38
CA ASN A 25 2.73 -1.76 7.70
C ASN A 25 3.32 -2.22 6.36
N LEU A 26 3.93 -1.30 5.59
CA LEU A 26 4.63 -1.63 4.35
C LEU A 26 5.85 -2.52 4.62
N ARG A 27 6.68 -2.21 5.62
CA ARG A 27 7.83 -3.04 6.03
C ARG A 27 7.42 -4.42 6.51
N ASN A 28 6.37 -4.53 7.32
CA ASN A 28 5.87 -5.81 7.82
C ASN A 28 5.25 -6.66 6.70
N SER A 29 4.61 -6.01 5.73
CA SER A 29 4.05 -6.69 4.56
C SER A 29 5.11 -7.11 3.55
N THR A 30 6.24 -6.37 3.48
CA THR A 30 7.37 -6.65 2.58
C THR A 30 8.45 -7.56 3.16
N SER A 31 8.46 -7.78 4.48
CA SER A 31 9.43 -8.68 5.13
C SER A 31 8.94 -10.13 5.14
N GLY A 32 9.88 -11.07 5.08
CA GLY A 32 9.61 -12.50 5.20
C GLY A 32 9.14 -13.21 3.92
N PRO A 33 8.78 -14.51 4.01
CA PRO A 33 8.48 -15.34 2.85
C PRO A 33 7.18 -14.95 2.13
N LEU A 34 7.19 -14.98 0.80
CA LEU A 34 6.04 -14.70 -0.07
C LEU A 34 4.81 -15.60 0.18
N ARG A 35 4.98 -16.73 0.87
CA ARG A 35 3.91 -17.71 1.12
C ARG A 35 2.76 -17.14 1.96
N ASN A 36 3.01 -16.13 2.78
CA ASN A 36 2.00 -15.51 3.65
C ASN A 36 1.58 -14.11 3.18
N LEU A 37 2.03 -13.68 2.00
CA LEU A 37 1.78 -12.33 1.50
C LEU A 37 0.28 -12.06 1.31
N ASP A 38 -0.42 -12.97 0.65
CA ASP A 38 -1.85 -12.87 0.34
C ASP A 38 -2.68 -12.68 1.62
N ALA A 39 -2.44 -13.50 2.65
CA ALA A 39 -3.15 -13.41 3.93
C ALA A 39 -2.86 -12.08 4.68
N ARG A 40 -1.61 -11.60 4.64
CA ARG A 40 -1.25 -10.31 5.26
C ARG A 40 -1.90 -9.15 4.55
N LEU A 41 -1.88 -9.13 3.21
CA LEU A 41 -2.48 -8.06 2.43
C LEU A 41 -4.00 -8.04 2.58
N LYS A 42 -4.64 -9.21 2.66
CA LYS A 42 -6.07 -9.31 2.96
C LYS A 42 -6.40 -8.81 4.36
N ALA A 43 -5.64 -9.21 5.38
CA ALA A 43 -5.91 -8.82 6.76
C ALA A 43 -5.65 -7.33 7.04
N HIS A 44 -4.57 -6.77 6.48
CA HIS A 44 -4.13 -5.40 6.79
C HIS A 44 -4.71 -4.35 5.85
N PHE A 45 -4.91 -4.66 4.57
CA PHE A 45 -5.33 -3.68 3.56
C PHE A 45 -6.65 -4.05 2.88
N ASN A 46 -7.29 -5.17 3.25
CA ASN A 46 -8.46 -5.71 2.57
C ASN A 46 -8.23 -5.93 1.05
N LEU A 47 -7.00 -6.22 0.66
CA LEU A 47 -6.63 -6.46 -0.73
C LEU A 47 -6.66 -7.95 -1.06
N GLU A 48 -7.30 -8.30 -2.17
CA GLU A 48 -7.40 -9.68 -2.67
C GLU A 48 -6.55 -9.84 -3.93
N ARG A 49 -5.95 -11.03 -4.08
CA ARG A 49 -5.13 -11.36 -5.25
C ARG A 49 -5.99 -11.39 -6.51
N ASN A 50 -5.49 -10.80 -7.59
CA ASN A 50 -6.13 -10.75 -8.89
C ASN A 50 -5.21 -11.42 -9.95
N PRO A 51 -5.32 -12.74 -10.14
CA PRO A 51 -4.45 -13.52 -11.04
C PRO A 51 -4.51 -13.07 -12.50
N ASP A 52 -5.63 -12.48 -12.93
CA ASP A 52 -5.84 -12.08 -14.33
C ASP A 52 -4.96 -10.88 -14.75
N MET A 53 -4.39 -10.16 -13.77
CA MET A 53 -3.50 -9.02 -13.99
C MET A 53 -2.04 -9.34 -13.65
N GLU A 54 -1.71 -10.59 -13.32
CA GLU A 54 -0.36 -10.99 -12.94
C GLU A 54 0.51 -11.38 -14.14
N ASP A 55 1.79 -11.07 -14.02
CA ASP A 55 2.87 -11.58 -14.88
C ASP A 55 3.76 -12.55 -14.07
N PRO A 56 4.58 -13.38 -14.72
CA PRO A 56 5.45 -14.35 -14.03
C PRO A 56 6.34 -13.78 -12.91
N GLY A 57 6.69 -12.50 -12.98
CA GLY A 57 7.55 -11.82 -11.99
C GLY A 57 6.82 -10.90 -11.01
N ASN A 58 5.49 -10.90 -10.99
CA ASN A 58 4.72 -10.09 -10.07
C ASN A 58 3.45 -10.80 -9.54
N ARG A 59 2.88 -10.22 -8.49
CA ARG A 59 1.53 -10.52 -8.01
C ARG A 59 0.76 -9.21 -7.91
N VAL A 60 -0.52 -9.26 -8.24
CA VAL A 60 -1.38 -8.07 -8.25
C VAL A 60 -2.52 -8.29 -7.27
N TYR A 61 -2.80 -7.27 -6.47
CA TYR A 61 -3.87 -7.26 -5.49
C TYR A 61 -4.72 -6.02 -5.68
N ALA A 62 -6.03 -6.15 -5.52
CA ALA A 62 -6.97 -5.04 -5.64
C ALA A 62 -7.96 -5.04 -4.48
N ALA A 63 -8.50 -3.87 -4.15
CA ALA A 63 -9.64 -3.80 -3.24
C ALA A 63 -10.84 -4.51 -3.88
N SER A 64 -11.56 -5.29 -3.07
CA SER A 64 -12.77 -5.98 -3.53
C SER A 64 -13.90 -4.99 -3.87
N ASP A 65 -13.91 -3.84 -3.19
CA ASP A 65 -14.79 -2.72 -3.51
C ASP A 65 -14.25 -1.96 -4.71
N ARG A 66 -15.08 -1.83 -5.75
CA ARG A 66 -14.74 -1.18 -7.01
C ARG A 66 -15.24 0.26 -7.08
N ASP A 67 -15.73 0.83 -5.98
CA ASP A 67 -16.00 2.26 -5.94
C ASP A 67 -14.73 3.04 -6.34
N VAL A 68 -14.89 3.89 -7.35
CA VAL A 68 -13.81 4.72 -7.90
C VAL A 68 -13.19 5.60 -6.82
N SER A 69 -13.96 5.99 -5.80
CA SER A 69 -13.48 6.80 -4.67
C SER A 69 -12.45 6.07 -3.78
N HIS A 70 -12.54 4.74 -3.69
CA HIS A 70 -11.70 3.89 -2.84
C HIS A 70 -10.83 2.91 -3.63
N PHE A 71 -10.66 3.17 -4.93
CA PHE A 71 -9.85 2.36 -5.81
C PHE A 71 -8.43 2.20 -5.27
N LYS A 72 -7.98 0.94 -5.15
CA LYS A 72 -6.65 0.58 -4.66
C LYS A 72 -6.14 -0.66 -5.37
N VAL A 73 -4.95 -0.58 -5.95
CA VAL A 73 -4.25 -1.69 -6.58
C VAL A 73 -2.81 -1.72 -6.11
N LEU A 74 -2.37 -2.87 -5.61
CA LEU A 74 -1.00 -3.12 -5.17
C LEU A 74 -0.37 -4.18 -6.09
N THR A 75 0.72 -3.82 -6.74
CA THR A 75 1.59 -4.75 -7.46
C THR A 75 2.81 -5.04 -6.60
N VAL A 76 3.10 -6.32 -6.40
CA VAL A 76 4.28 -6.80 -5.68
C VAL A 76 5.18 -7.53 -6.66
N PHE A 77 6.41 -7.04 -6.85
CA PHE A 77 7.40 -7.65 -7.75
C PHE A 77 8.16 -8.74 -7.01
N THR A 78 7.93 -10.00 -7.41
CA THR A 78 8.46 -11.18 -6.72
C THR A 78 9.89 -11.55 -7.12
N ASP A 79 10.34 -11.06 -8.28
CA ASP A 79 11.67 -11.34 -8.83
C ASP A 79 12.74 -10.31 -8.41
N ALA A 80 12.35 -9.30 -7.63
CA ALA A 80 13.25 -8.29 -7.11
C ALA A 80 14.29 -8.96 -6.19
N ARG A 81 15.53 -9.06 -6.68
CA ARG A 81 16.62 -9.72 -5.96
C ARG A 81 16.97 -8.89 -4.72
N ASN A 82 17.04 -9.56 -3.57
CA ASN A 82 17.47 -9.02 -2.26
C ASN A 82 16.46 -8.14 -1.51
N CYS A 83 15.35 -7.70 -2.12
CA CYS A 83 14.24 -7.11 -1.38
C CYS A 83 12.95 -7.08 -2.20
N LEU A 84 11.81 -7.04 -1.51
CA LEU A 84 10.52 -6.92 -2.17
C LEU A 84 10.32 -5.48 -2.69
N ALA A 85 10.08 -5.33 -3.99
CA ALA A 85 9.64 -4.07 -4.58
C ALA A 85 8.12 -4.08 -4.74
N LEU A 86 7.48 -2.93 -4.51
CA LEU A 86 6.03 -2.80 -4.67
C LEU A 86 5.63 -1.47 -5.30
N SER A 87 4.48 -1.47 -5.95
CA SER A 87 3.80 -0.28 -6.47
C SER A 87 2.35 -0.30 -6.01
N LEU A 88 1.95 0.70 -5.24
CA LEU A 88 0.57 0.95 -4.87
C LEU A 88 0.03 2.10 -5.72
N VAL A 89 -1.14 1.91 -6.32
CA VAL A 89 -1.95 2.95 -6.94
C VAL A 89 -3.23 3.08 -6.12
N THR A 90 -3.54 4.29 -5.67
CA THR A 90 -4.74 4.56 -4.86
C THR A 90 -5.37 5.91 -5.21
N HIS A 91 -6.69 6.01 -5.12
CA HIS A 91 -7.41 7.28 -5.16
C HIS A 91 -7.61 7.90 -3.77
N ASP A 92 -7.24 7.18 -2.72
CA ASP A 92 -7.42 7.60 -1.34
C ASP A 92 -6.33 8.60 -0.92
N LYS A 93 -6.61 9.89 -1.12
CA LYS A 93 -5.73 10.97 -0.68
C LYS A 93 -5.57 11.01 0.85
N GLU A 94 -6.59 10.59 1.59
CA GLU A 94 -6.57 10.58 3.06
C GLU A 94 -5.60 9.54 3.61
N GLU A 95 -5.26 8.52 2.82
CA GLU A 95 -4.21 7.56 3.12
C GLU A 95 -2.80 8.10 2.77
N ILE A 96 -2.68 8.86 1.67
CA ILE A 96 -1.38 9.31 1.15
C ILE A 96 -0.80 10.49 1.92
N GLU A 97 -1.62 11.49 2.27
CA GLU A 97 -1.14 12.69 2.98
C GLU A 97 -0.51 12.36 4.35
N PRO A 98 -1.11 11.48 5.19
CA PRO A 98 -0.45 11.02 6.42
C PRO A 98 0.81 10.21 6.16
N PHE A 99 0.85 9.42 5.08
CA PHE A 99 2.00 8.58 4.75
C PHE A 99 3.27 9.39 4.42
N HIS A 100 3.12 10.56 3.79
CA HIS A 100 4.22 11.52 3.62
C HIS A 100 4.83 11.92 4.97
N ASN A 101 3.99 12.21 5.97
CA ASN A 101 4.45 12.60 7.31
C ASN A 101 5.06 11.42 8.06
N ASP A 102 4.54 10.21 7.88
CA ASP A 102 5.05 8.98 8.47
C ASP A 102 6.49 8.69 7.99
N LEU A 103 6.75 8.83 6.69
CA LEU A 103 8.10 8.70 6.12
C LEU A 103 9.11 9.68 6.73
N LEU A 104 8.71 10.94 6.92
CA LEU A 104 9.57 11.96 7.53
C LEU A 104 9.85 11.65 9.01
N LYS A 105 8.84 11.19 9.77
CA LYS A 105 9.00 10.77 11.17
C LYS A 105 9.95 9.58 11.30
N GLU A 106 9.90 8.66 10.35
CA GLU A 106 10.81 7.52 10.22
C GLU A 106 12.20 7.91 9.68
N GLY A 107 12.52 9.20 9.55
CA GLY A 107 13.86 9.67 9.20
C GLY A 107 14.24 9.49 7.73
N PHE A 108 13.27 9.33 6.82
CA PHE A 108 13.56 9.40 5.39
C PHE A 108 13.86 10.84 4.97
N MET A 109 14.90 11.00 4.17
CA MET A 109 15.24 12.27 3.55
C MET A 109 14.36 12.52 2.32
N LEU A 110 13.78 13.71 2.24
CA LEU A 110 12.91 14.11 1.13
C LEU A 110 13.73 14.75 0.00
N GLU A 111 13.54 14.27 -1.22
CA GLU A 111 14.12 14.80 -2.44
C GLU A 111 13.03 15.00 -3.51
N LYS A 112 12.85 16.24 -3.98
CA LYS A 112 11.89 16.54 -5.05
C LYS A 112 12.55 16.37 -6.41
N TYR A 113 11.84 15.79 -7.37
CA TYR A 113 12.33 15.60 -8.73
C TYR A 113 11.23 15.85 -9.76
N ARG A 114 11.60 15.85 -11.04
CA ARG A 114 10.67 15.79 -12.17
C ARG A 114 10.93 14.53 -12.97
N ASP A 115 9.87 13.82 -13.36
CA ASP A 115 10.00 12.66 -14.24
C ASP A 115 10.35 13.08 -15.68
N LEU A 116 10.53 12.08 -16.56
CA LEU A 116 10.87 12.31 -17.98
C LEU A 116 9.78 13.08 -18.74
N GLN A 117 8.55 13.11 -18.23
CA GLN A 117 7.42 13.84 -18.77
C GLN A 117 7.27 15.23 -18.12
N GLY A 118 8.16 15.61 -17.20
CA GLY A 118 8.16 16.89 -16.50
C GLY A 118 7.23 16.95 -15.28
N ASN A 119 6.54 15.85 -14.92
CA ASN A 119 5.64 15.82 -13.77
C ASN A 119 6.43 15.85 -12.46
N PRO A 120 5.94 16.58 -11.44
CA PRO A 120 6.59 16.60 -10.14
C PRO A 120 6.43 15.25 -9.43
N GLY A 121 7.49 14.83 -8.76
CA GLY A 121 7.49 13.67 -7.86
C GLY A 121 8.34 13.92 -6.63
N ILE A 122 8.16 13.07 -5.62
CA ILE A 122 8.93 13.12 -4.38
C ILE A 122 9.53 11.75 -4.12
N ASN A 123 10.84 11.71 -3.87
CA ASN A 123 11.54 10.56 -3.34
C ASN A 123 11.77 10.75 -1.84
N TYR A 124 11.52 9.70 -1.08
CA TYR A 124 11.88 9.56 0.32
C TYR A 124 12.95 8.49 0.42
N ILE A 125 14.10 8.85 0.97
CA ILE A 125 15.29 8.00 0.89
C ILE A 125 15.84 7.76 2.29
N ARG A 126 16.00 6.49 2.66
CA ARG A 126 16.65 6.07 3.91
C ARG A 126 17.44 4.80 3.66
N GLU A 127 18.72 4.81 4.01
CA GLU A 127 19.62 3.65 3.87
C GLU A 127 19.59 3.07 2.43
N GLN A 128 19.12 1.84 2.26
CA GLN A 128 18.97 1.16 0.97
C GLN A 128 17.57 1.25 0.39
N ILE A 129 16.65 2.02 0.99
CA ILE A 129 15.24 2.08 0.59
C ILE A 129 14.94 3.44 -0.06
N ILE A 130 14.24 3.39 -1.18
CA ILE A 130 13.66 4.57 -1.85
C ILE A 130 12.15 4.36 -1.93
N VAL A 131 11.39 5.32 -1.41
CA VAL A 131 9.94 5.42 -1.59
C VAL A 131 9.64 6.62 -2.47
N THR A 132 9.12 6.37 -3.66
CA THR A 132 8.71 7.40 -4.59
C THR A 132 7.21 7.60 -4.49
N ILE A 133 6.76 8.83 -4.28
CA ILE A 133 5.34 9.20 -4.33
C ILE A 133 5.14 10.22 -5.45
N LYS A 134 4.23 9.92 -6.38
CA LYS A 134 3.89 10.80 -7.49
C LYS A 134 2.39 10.81 -7.75
N ASN A 135 1.90 11.91 -8.31
CA ASN A 135 0.57 11.98 -8.88
C ASN A 135 0.65 11.52 -10.33
N ILE A 136 -0.10 10.46 -10.68
CA ILE A 136 0.02 9.82 -12.00
C ILE A 136 -0.47 10.74 -13.11
N ASN A 137 -1.42 11.63 -12.80
CA ASN A 137 -1.94 12.66 -13.69
C ASN A 137 -2.60 13.78 -12.85
N ALA A 138 -2.43 15.06 -13.20
CA ALA A 138 -3.14 16.14 -12.51
C ALA A 138 -4.67 16.10 -12.70
N GLY A 139 -5.15 15.44 -13.77
CA GLY A 139 -6.57 15.27 -14.07
C GLY A 139 -7.24 14.02 -13.49
N VAL A 140 -6.48 13.12 -12.86
CA VAL A 140 -7.01 11.92 -12.20
C VAL A 140 -6.46 11.91 -10.78
N PRO A 141 -7.29 11.81 -9.73
CA PRO A 141 -6.85 11.86 -8.33
C PRO A 141 -6.17 10.54 -7.91
N ALA A 142 -5.25 10.02 -8.73
CA ALA A 142 -4.51 8.80 -8.49
C ALA A 142 -3.09 9.10 -8.03
N HIS A 143 -2.76 8.57 -6.86
CA HIS A 143 -1.44 8.60 -6.28
C HIS A 143 -0.75 7.26 -6.53
N GLN A 144 0.53 7.30 -6.91
CA GLN A 144 1.38 6.12 -6.97
C GLN A 144 2.45 6.19 -5.88
N VAL A 145 2.51 5.15 -5.06
CA VAL A 145 3.59 4.91 -4.11
C VAL A 145 4.41 3.74 -4.62
N ILE A 146 5.69 3.97 -4.90
CA ILE A 146 6.64 2.95 -5.33
C ILE A 146 7.66 2.76 -4.22
N TRP A 147 7.77 1.54 -3.70
CA TRP A 147 8.76 1.18 -2.70
C TRP A 147 9.75 0.21 -3.32
N ARG A 148 11.04 0.57 -3.26
CA ARG A 148 12.12 -0.22 -3.85
C ARG A 148 13.38 -0.11 -3.02
N CYS A 149 14.30 -1.05 -3.25
CA CYS A 149 15.67 -0.85 -2.84
C CYS A 149 16.46 -0.04 -3.86
N ARG A 150 17.55 0.55 -3.41
CA ARG A 150 18.60 1.12 -4.24
C ARG A 150 19.24 0.05 -5.12
#